data_AF-A0A9D5YVF5-F1
#
_entry.id   AF-A0A9D5YVF5-F1
#
_cell.length_a   1.000
_cell.length_b   1.000
_cell.length_c   1.000
_cell.angle_alpha   90.00
_cell.angle_beta   90.00
_cell.angle_gamma   90.00
#
_symmetry.space_group_name_H-M   'P 1'
#
loop_
_entity.id
_entity.type
_entity.pdbx_description
1 polymer ?
#
loop_
_entity_poly.entity_id
_entity_poly.type
_entity_poly.pdbx_seq_one_letter_code
_entity_poly.pdbx_strand_id
1 'polypeptide(L)'
;MLMWALHWYERSTPTPTATPTPTATLTATPTPSFTPNSTPTLDLYPPLAGWPQSASGGFTSSAAVADLDGDGARELVIGAVDGRVLVYRPDGGVKASLTTGGPVHSSPALVDLDGGGGMEIVIGSSDRRLYIWNPMEEKARAFDLRQAAFRPSEEAHWRNVAEAAVSTLPASGELVASPAVADLDGDGSLDLVIGDTAGYLWAVNPVSGVLAGWPITATEPIRSSAALADLDLGGGMDVIFGGEDSFVHAHNSTGVTLFGFPLQTQNLIVSSPVLVNLNGDAFPEIVIGGRDAYLYGLAWTGRFLSGWPVKTSRHVPGSGFDGSPAVADLSGDGAVDVVLGNLKGIVAAWRADGSLLWEADFGADVAFRASPVVGDIDGDGKLEVVIGGLDGRLYALEGESGAMTAGFPRPMDGPIEAGATLADVDGDGDLDIIVGTPGGLHILDAPGLDLPGRAPWPRFRADNRNTGVPAP
;
A
#
# COMPACT_ATOMS: atom_id res chain seq x y z
N MET A 1 48.39 59.22 11.30
CA MET A 1 49.23 58.89 10.13
C MET A 1 49.10 57.38 9.95
N LEU A 2 48.44 56.99 8.84
CA LEU A 2 48.29 55.65 8.25
C LEU A 2 47.67 54.51 9.08
N MET A 3 46.97 53.51 8.53
CA MET A 3 46.13 53.23 7.35
C MET A 3 46.08 51.68 7.28
N TRP A 4 44.88 51.08 7.23
CA TRP A 4 44.44 49.83 6.53
C TRP A 4 45.25 48.51 6.73
N ALA A 5 44.68 47.29 6.64
CA ALA A 5 43.64 46.81 5.73
C ALA A 5 42.87 45.57 6.26
N LEU A 6 41.58 45.53 5.90
CA LEU A 6 40.73 44.34 5.80
C LEU A 6 41.25 43.40 4.69
N HIS A 7 41.17 42.08 4.90
CA HIS A 7 41.19 41.10 3.81
C HIS A 7 39.86 40.35 3.77
N TRP A 8 39.25 40.37 2.59
CA TRP A 8 38.06 39.64 2.18
C TRP A 8 38.41 38.18 1.88
N TYR A 9 37.52 37.25 2.24
CA TYR A 9 37.53 35.87 1.76
C TYR A 9 36.31 35.68 0.87
N GLU A 10 36.53 35.51 -0.43
CA GLU A 10 35.48 35.21 -1.41
C GLU A 10 34.95 33.79 -1.16
N ARG A 11 33.63 33.66 -1.00
CA ARG A 11 32.93 32.37 -1.06
C ARG A 11 32.82 31.95 -2.52
N SER A 12 33.58 30.94 -2.92
CA SER A 12 33.25 30.15 -4.11
C SER A 12 32.01 29.31 -3.80
N THR A 13 30.94 29.50 -4.58
CA THR A 13 29.78 28.61 -4.59
C THR A 13 30.19 27.22 -5.10
N PRO A 14 29.81 26.12 -4.43
CA PRO A 14 30.06 24.79 -4.99
C PRO A 14 29.14 24.57 -6.18
N THR A 15 29.72 24.26 -7.34
CA THR A 15 29.01 23.75 -8.50
C THR A 15 28.50 22.33 -8.17
N PRO A 16 27.22 22.00 -8.41
CA PRO A 16 26.73 20.64 -8.17
C PRO A 16 27.53 19.66 -9.05
N THR A 17 28.21 18.73 -8.39
CA THR A 17 28.95 17.65 -9.06
C THR A 17 27.93 16.66 -9.58
N ALA A 18 27.97 16.35 -10.87
CA ALA A 18 27.07 15.39 -11.49
C ALA A 18 27.15 14.03 -10.78
N THR A 19 26.01 13.53 -10.32
CA THR A 19 25.85 12.18 -9.76
C THR A 19 26.28 11.16 -10.81
N PRO A 20 27.12 10.16 -10.48
CA PRO A 20 27.51 9.15 -11.45
C PRO A 20 26.30 8.29 -11.84
N THR A 21 26.00 8.24 -13.13
CA THR A 21 25.01 7.31 -13.71
C THR A 21 25.59 5.89 -13.65
N PRO A 22 25.01 4.95 -12.88
CA PRO A 22 25.46 3.57 -12.92
C PRO A 22 25.15 2.97 -14.30
N THR A 23 26.18 2.46 -14.97
CA THR A 23 26.07 1.79 -16.27
C THR A 23 26.10 0.29 -16.01
N ALA A 24 24.93 -0.32 -15.79
CA ALA A 24 24.80 -1.77 -15.76
C ALA A 24 24.53 -2.28 -17.18
N THR A 25 25.46 -3.08 -17.73
CA THR A 25 25.25 -3.81 -18.98
C THR A 25 24.39 -5.04 -18.69
N LEU A 26 23.12 -4.98 -19.08
CA LEU A 26 22.18 -6.10 -19.01
C LEU A 26 22.63 -7.20 -20.01
N THR A 27 22.88 -8.41 -19.53
CA THR A 27 22.86 -9.60 -20.39
C THR A 27 21.41 -10.02 -20.52
N ALA A 28 20.81 -9.79 -21.70
CA ALA A 28 19.38 -9.94 -21.91
C ALA A 28 18.99 -11.43 -21.96
N THR A 29 18.41 -11.94 -20.89
CA THR A 29 17.38 -12.98 -20.98
C THR A 29 16.27 -12.43 -21.89
N PRO A 30 15.71 -13.20 -22.85
CA PRO A 30 14.66 -12.68 -23.72
C PRO A 30 13.45 -12.24 -22.88
N THR A 31 13.13 -10.94 -22.92
CA THR A 31 11.92 -10.36 -22.32
C THR A 31 10.70 -11.02 -22.95
N PRO A 32 9.84 -11.71 -22.17
CA PRO A 32 8.56 -12.17 -22.66
C PRO A 32 7.74 -10.97 -23.16
N SER A 33 7.35 -11.00 -24.44
CA SER A 33 6.47 -10.00 -25.04
C SER A 33 5.10 -10.60 -25.27
N PHE A 34 4.06 -10.02 -24.67
CA PHE A 34 2.70 -10.51 -24.81
C PHE A 34 1.92 -9.64 -25.79
N THR A 35 1.30 -10.27 -26.80
CA THR A 35 0.30 -9.62 -27.67
C THR A 35 -1.07 -10.24 -27.36
N PRO A 36 -2.12 -9.43 -27.16
CA PRO A 36 -3.39 -9.92 -26.59
C PRO A 36 -4.25 -10.63 -27.65
N ASN A 37 -3.84 -11.82 -28.12
CA ASN A 37 -4.55 -12.54 -29.20
C ASN A 37 -4.91 -14.01 -28.92
N SER A 38 -4.64 -14.56 -27.73
CA SER A 38 -5.18 -15.87 -27.32
C SER A 38 -6.37 -15.69 -26.37
N THR A 39 -7.47 -16.40 -26.64
CA THR A 39 -8.59 -16.51 -25.71
C THR A 39 -8.17 -17.46 -24.57
N PRO A 40 -8.11 -17.00 -23.31
CA PRO A 40 -7.73 -17.85 -22.18
C PRO A 40 -8.80 -18.93 -21.92
N THR A 41 -8.38 -20.07 -21.37
CA THR A 41 -9.29 -21.05 -20.77
C THR A 41 -9.75 -20.53 -19.40
N LEU A 42 -10.93 -19.93 -19.35
CA LEU A 42 -11.46 -19.28 -18.13
C LEU A 42 -11.89 -20.27 -17.04
N ASP A 43 -12.00 -21.55 -17.37
CA ASP A 43 -12.48 -22.61 -16.47
C ASP A 43 -11.46 -23.01 -15.39
N LEU A 44 -10.19 -22.55 -15.48
CA LEU A 44 -9.16 -22.82 -14.48
C LEU A 44 -9.37 -22.06 -13.17
N TYR A 45 -10.09 -20.93 -13.24
CA TYR A 45 -10.37 -20.06 -12.09
C TYR A 45 -11.86 -19.66 -12.11
N PRO A 46 -12.78 -20.57 -11.77
CA PRO A 46 -14.20 -20.26 -11.82
C PRO A 46 -14.54 -19.14 -10.81
N PRO A 47 -15.52 -18.28 -11.09
CA PRO A 47 -16.04 -17.38 -10.05
C PRO A 47 -16.64 -18.17 -8.90
N LEU A 48 -16.39 -17.74 -7.67
CA LEU A 48 -17.07 -18.31 -6.50
C LEU A 48 -18.58 -18.13 -6.59
N ALA A 49 -19.32 -19.07 -5.98
CA ALA A 49 -20.77 -18.99 -5.92
C ALA A 49 -21.22 -17.71 -5.20
N GLY A 50 -22.11 -16.95 -5.82
CA GLY A 50 -22.56 -15.66 -5.30
C GLY A 50 -21.76 -14.45 -5.80
N TRP A 51 -20.73 -14.66 -6.61
CA TRP A 51 -19.90 -13.59 -7.19
C TRP A 51 -20.07 -13.53 -8.73
N PRO A 52 -19.98 -12.34 -9.36
CA PRO A 52 -19.60 -11.05 -8.78
C PRO A 52 -20.72 -10.29 -8.07
N GLN A 53 -20.34 -9.30 -7.26
CA GLN A 53 -21.21 -8.31 -6.62
C GLN A 53 -21.03 -6.93 -7.26
N SER A 54 -22.04 -6.05 -7.15
CA SER A 54 -21.97 -4.69 -7.72
C SER A 54 -22.37 -3.62 -6.71
N ALA A 55 -21.72 -2.46 -6.81
CA ALA A 55 -22.09 -1.21 -6.13
C ALA A 55 -22.18 -0.07 -7.15
N SER A 56 -22.91 1.00 -6.83
CA SER A 56 -23.02 2.12 -7.76
C SER A 56 -21.65 2.82 -7.87
N GLY A 57 -21.17 3.05 -9.08
CA GLY A 57 -19.83 3.59 -9.34
C GLY A 57 -18.67 2.61 -9.16
N GLY A 58 -18.94 1.38 -8.70
CA GLY A 58 -17.96 0.30 -8.59
C GLY A 58 -16.99 0.42 -7.42
N PHE A 59 -15.92 -0.38 -7.49
CA PHE A 59 -14.93 -0.55 -6.43
C PHE A 59 -13.56 -0.10 -6.90
N THR A 60 -12.91 0.75 -6.11
CA THR A 60 -11.59 1.35 -6.44
C THR A 60 -10.60 1.23 -5.28
N SER A 61 -10.97 0.50 -4.23
CA SER A 61 -10.13 0.18 -3.08
C SER A 61 -9.70 -1.28 -3.10
N SER A 62 -8.60 -1.61 -2.44
CA SER A 62 -8.19 -3.00 -2.24
C SER A 62 -9.02 -3.58 -1.09
N ALA A 63 -9.57 -4.77 -1.25
CA ALA A 63 -10.40 -5.35 -0.21
C ALA A 63 -9.57 -5.81 1.01
N ALA A 64 -10.22 -5.91 2.15
CA ALA A 64 -9.68 -6.56 3.35
C ALA A 64 -10.52 -7.80 3.69
N VAL A 65 -9.87 -8.86 4.18
CA VAL A 65 -10.49 -10.15 4.50
C VAL A 65 -10.11 -10.56 5.91
N ALA A 66 -11.10 -10.82 6.76
CA ALA A 66 -10.91 -11.38 8.10
C ALA A 66 -12.21 -11.99 8.63
N ASP A 67 -12.10 -12.89 9.59
CA ASP A 67 -13.24 -13.33 10.42
C ASP A 67 -13.60 -12.19 11.39
N LEU A 68 -14.73 -11.50 11.13
CA LEU A 68 -15.11 -10.28 11.86
C LEU A 68 -15.96 -10.58 13.11
N ASP A 69 -16.65 -11.72 13.16
CA ASP A 69 -17.50 -12.13 14.29
C ASP A 69 -17.06 -13.40 15.03
N GLY A 70 -15.92 -13.97 14.64
CA GLY A 70 -15.31 -15.12 15.31
C GLY A 70 -16.02 -16.44 15.00
N ASP A 71 -16.76 -16.51 13.89
CA ASP A 71 -17.51 -17.72 13.50
C ASP A 71 -16.69 -18.70 12.66
N GLY A 72 -15.47 -18.32 12.28
CA GLY A 72 -14.53 -19.08 11.47
C GLY A 72 -14.65 -18.85 9.96
N ALA A 73 -15.73 -18.21 9.48
CA ALA A 73 -15.85 -17.74 8.12
C ALA A 73 -15.20 -16.36 7.98
N ARG A 74 -14.57 -16.08 6.83
CA ARG A 74 -13.91 -14.79 6.61
C ARG A 74 -14.81 -13.86 5.82
N GLU A 75 -15.09 -12.70 6.39
CA GLU A 75 -15.78 -11.64 5.68
C GLU A 75 -14.84 -10.81 4.81
N LEU A 76 -15.42 -10.32 3.72
CA LEU A 76 -14.81 -9.34 2.84
C LEU A 76 -15.32 -7.93 3.16
N VAL A 77 -14.41 -6.98 3.35
CA VAL A 77 -14.71 -5.56 3.56
C VAL A 77 -14.12 -4.73 2.42
N ILE A 78 -14.94 -3.84 1.85
CA ILE A 78 -14.50 -2.98 0.74
C ILE A 78 -15.22 -1.63 0.73
N GLY A 79 -14.51 -0.59 0.30
CA GLY A 79 -15.05 0.74 0.04
C GLY A 79 -15.54 0.91 -1.40
N ALA A 80 -16.69 1.54 -1.59
CA ALA A 80 -17.30 1.81 -2.89
C ALA A 80 -17.34 3.31 -3.23
N VAL A 81 -17.36 3.60 -4.53
CA VAL A 81 -17.41 4.98 -5.06
C VAL A 81 -18.71 5.69 -4.69
N ASP A 82 -19.80 4.96 -4.43
CA ASP A 82 -21.07 5.52 -3.93
C ASP A 82 -21.07 5.95 -2.46
N GLY A 83 -19.93 5.83 -1.77
CA GLY A 83 -19.77 6.22 -0.38
C GLY A 83 -20.16 5.12 0.62
N ARG A 84 -20.43 3.90 0.15
CA ARG A 84 -20.68 2.78 1.07
C ARG A 84 -19.40 2.03 1.41
N VAL A 85 -19.32 1.61 2.66
CA VAL A 85 -18.43 0.56 3.14
C VAL A 85 -19.28 -0.70 3.25
N LEU A 86 -18.90 -1.76 2.56
CA LEU A 86 -19.68 -2.98 2.42
C LEU A 86 -18.94 -4.14 3.08
N VAL A 87 -19.66 -4.93 3.87
CA VAL A 87 -19.20 -6.19 4.45
C VAL A 87 -19.98 -7.31 3.78
N TYR A 88 -19.29 -8.24 3.12
CA TYR A 88 -19.86 -9.40 2.46
C TYR A 88 -19.48 -10.68 3.21
N ARG A 89 -20.43 -11.61 3.28
CA ARG A 89 -20.16 -13.01 3.61
C ARG A 89 -19.48 -13.72 2.43
N PRO A 90 -18.83 -14.86 2.65
CA PRO A 90 -18.27 -15.68 1.57
C PRO A 90 -19.24 -16.01 0.44
N ASP A 91 -20.52 -16.21 0.78
CA ASP A 91 -21.60 -16.52 -0.18
C ASP A 91 -22.05 -15.34 -1.06
N GLY A 92 -21.39 -14.19 -0.96
CA GLY A 92 -21.72 -12.95 -1.68
C GLY A 92 -22.87 -12.14 -1.07
N GLY A 93 -23.49 -12.63 0.01
CA GLY A 93 -24.53 -11.91 0.73
C GLY A 93 -23.97 -10.75 1.55
N VAL A 94 -24.59 -9.57 1.45
CA VAL A 94 -24.23 -8.42 2.31
C VAL A 94 -24.50 -8.76 3.77
N LYS A 95 -23.45 -8.75 4.61
CA LYS A 95 -23.53 -8.94 6.07
C LYS A 95 -23.91 -7.62 6.75
N ALA A 96 -23.25 -6.53 6.37
CA ALA A 96 -23.48 -5.20 6.92
C ALA A 96 -23.05 -4.10 5.93
N SER A 97 -23.50 -2.87 6.15
CA SER A 97 -23.04 -1.71 5.38
C SER A 97 -23.08 -0.42 6.18
N LEU A 98 -22.12 0.48 5.93
CA LEU A 98 -22.08 1.84 6.45
C LEU A 98 -22.09 2.83 5.29
N THR A 99 -22.82 3.93 5.42
CA THR A 99 -22.82 5.03 4.43
C THR A 99 -22.04 6.22 4.98
N THR A 100 -20.98 6.62 4.29
CA THR A 100 -20.19 7.81 4.60
C THR A 100 -20.79 9.06 3.93
N GLY A 101 -20.20 10.23 4.15
CA GLY A 101 -20.64 11.47 3.50
C GLY A 101 -20.16 11.66 2.06
N GLY A 102 -19.33 10.75 1.51
CA GLY A 102 -18.68 10.90 0.20
C GLY A 102 -17.98 9.63 -0.26
N PRO A 103 -17.43 9.59 -1.49
CA PRO A 103 -16.80 8.38 -2.05
C PRO A 103 -15.75 7.75 -1.13
N VAL A 104 -15.68 6.42 -1.14
CA VAL A 104 -14.69 5.65 -0.38
C VAL A 104 -13.67 5.03 -1.34
N HIS A 105 -12.55 5.75 -1.52
CA HIS A 105 -11.39 5.28 -2.29
C HIS A 105 -10.30 4.63 -1.41
N SER A 106 -10.35 4.91 -0.10
CA SER A 106 -9.48 4.31 0.90
C SER A 106 -9.72 2.80 1.01
N SER A 107 -8.67 2.01 1.21
CA SER A 107 -8.81 0.58 1.52
C SER A 107 -9.04 0.41 3.03
N PRO A 108 -10.01 -0.42 3.46
CA PRO A 108 -10.28 -0.64 4.88
C PRO A 108 -9.09 -1.33 5.56
N ALA A 109 -8.79 -0.92 6.80
CA ALA A 109 -7.97 -1.69 7.73
C ALA A 109 -8.86 -2.40 8.76
N LEU A 110 -8.58 -3.68 9.03
CA LEU A 110 -9.35 -4.52 9.96
C LEU A 110 -8.53 -4.79 11.22
N VAL A 111 -9.02 -4.35 12.37
CA VAL A 111 -8.23 -4.39 13.60
C VAL A 111 -9.12 -4.41 14.83
N ASP A 112 -8.72 -5.16 15.84
CA ASP A 112 -9.34 -5.13 17.17
C ASP A 112 -8.73 -3.95 17.95
N LEU A 113 -9.43 -2.81 17.99
CA LEU A 113 -8.94 -1.59 18.64
C LEU A 113 -9.18 -1.57 20.14
N ASP A 114 -10.19 -2.29 20.63
CA ASP A 114 -10.59 -2.28 22.04
C ASP A 114 -10.15 -3.53 22.82
N GLY A 115 -9.57 -4.52 22.13
CA GLY A 115 -9.10 -5.79 22.70
C GLY A 115 -10.24 -6.75 23.02
N GLY A 116 -11.44 -6.52 22.48
CA GLY A 116 -12.65 -7.29 22.71
C GLY A 116 -12.78 -8.54 21.83
N GLY A 117 -11.90 -8.72 20.84
CA GLY A 117 -11.89 -9.83 19.89
C GLY A 117 -12.79 -9.64 18.66
N GLY A 118 -13.71 -8.67 18.69
CA GLY A 118 -14.41 -8.21 17.48
C GLY A 118 -13.54 -7.20 16.74
N MET A 119 -13.52 -7.24 15.41
CA MET A 119 -12.71 -6.31 14.64
C MET A 119 -13.49 -5.05 14.22
N GLU A 120 -12.87 -3.90 14.42
CA GLU A 120 -13.27 -2.64 13.83
C GLU A 120 -12.72 -2.49 12.40
N ILE A 121 -13.53 -1.84 11.57
CA ILE A 121 -13.18 -1.36 10.25
C ILE A 121 -12.74 0.10 10.37
N VAL A 122 -11.49 0.39 10.04
CA VAL A 122 -10.95 1.75 9.96
C VAL A 122 -10.83 2.15 8.49
N ILE A 123 -11.42 3.28 8.08
CA ILE A 123 -11.45 3.66 6.66
C ILE A 123 -11.60 5.17 6.44
N GLY A 124 -10.86 5.72 5.47
CA GLY A 124 -10.96 7.11 5.03
C GLY A 124 -12.05 7.33 3.97
N SER A 125 -12.58 8.56 3.90
CA SER A 125 -13.57 8.95 2.89
C SER A 125 -13.27 10.33 2.31
N SER A 126 -13.69 10.56 1.06
CA SER A 126 -13.61 11.85 0.37
C SER A 126 -14.46 12.95 1.03
N ASP A 127 -15.32 12.63 2.00
CA ASP A 127 -15.95 13.62 2.86
C ASP A 127 -15.03 14.21 3.95
N ARG A 128 -13.73 13.83 3.91
CA ARG A 128 -12.65 14.33 4.78
C ARG A 128 -12.74 13.80 6.21
N ARG A 129 -13.40 12.65 6.39
CA ARG A 129 -13.54 11.99 7.69
C ARG A 129 -12.93 10.60 7.69
N LEU A 130 -12.38 10.24 8.84
CA LEU A 130 -11.94 8.89 9.16
C LEU A 130 -13.09 8.18 9.87
N TYR A 131 -13.42 6.98 9.45
CA TYR A 131 -14.48 6.17 10.05
C TYR A 131 -13.86 5.01 10.82
N ILE A 132 -14.38 4.75 12.02
CA ILE A 132 -14.15 3.51 12.78
C ILE A 132 -15.51 2.87 12.99
N TRP A 133 -15.66 1.62 12.58
CA TRP A 133 -16.94 0.94 12.58
C TRP A 133 -16.80 -0.52 12.98
N ASN A 134 -17.48 -0.93 14.05
CA ASN A 134 -17.68 -2.32 14.38
C ASN A 134 -19.03 -2.79 13.78
N PRO A 135 -19.01 -3.66 12.75
CA PRO A 135 -20.24 -4.14 12.11
C PRO A 135 -21.08 -5.06 13.00
N MET A 136 -20.50 -5.68 14.04
CA MET A 136 -21.17 -6.65 14.91
C MET A 136 -21.85 -6.00 16.11
N GLU A 137 -21.35 -4.84 16.53
CA GLU A 137 -21.96 -4.03 17.59
C GLU A 137 -22.82 -2.87 17.06
N GLU A 138 -22.90 -2.72 15.73
CA GLU A 138 -23.53 -1.57 15.04
C GLU A 138 -23.00 -0.20 15.51
N LYS A 139 -21.76 -0.16 16.02
CA LYS A 139 -21.12 1.06 16.52
C LYS A 139 -20.23 1.67 15.44
N ALA A 140 -20.60 2.85 14.96
CA ALA A 140 -19.81 3.62 14.00
C ALA A 140 -19.47 5.01 14.54
N ARG A 141 -18.26 5.47 14.27
CA ARG A 141 -17.77 6.82 14.56
C ARG A 141 -17.14 7.41 13.32
N ALA A 142 -17.40 8.71 13.11
CA ALA A 142 -16.79 9.48 12.04
C ALA A 142 -16.02 10.64 12.66
N PHE A 143 -14.70 10.66 12.46
CA PHE A 143 -13.78 11.64 13.00
C PHE A 143 -13.51 12.72 11.97
N ASP A 144 -13.82 13.96 12.33
CA ASP A 144 -13.38 15.14 11.61
C ASP A 144 -12.04 15.58 12.22
N LEU A 145 -10.93 15.25 11.54
CA LEU A 145 -9.56 15.49 12.01
C LEU A 145 -9.26 16.98 12.29
N ARG A 146 -10.13 17.90 11.86
CA ARG A 146 -10.05 19.35 12.13
C ARG A 146 -10.47 19.74 13.55
N GLN A 147 -11.29 18.93 14.21
CA GLN A 147 -11.85 19.23 15.52
C GLN A 147 -11.13 18.38 16.55
N ALA A 148 -10.10 18.93 17.20
CA ALA A 148 -9.41 18.31 18.33
C ALA A 148 -10.36 17.93 19.51
N ALA A 149 -11.62 18.38 19.47
CA ALA A 149 -12.65 17.98 20.40
C ALA A 149 -13.43 16.77 19.87
N PHE A 150 -12.94 15.59 20.26
CA PHE A 150 -13.70 14.34 20.24
C PHE A 150 -14.97 14.56 21.07
N ARG A 151 -16.15 14.57 20.44
CA ARG A 151 -17.41 14.64 21.18
C ARG A 151 -17.73 13.24 21.72
N PRO A 152 -17.76 13.02 23.04
CA PRO A 152 -18.21 11.75 23.60
C PRO A 152 -19.70 11.58 23.30
N SER A 153 -20.10 10.41 22.80
CA SER A 153 -21.40 9.85 23.19
C SER A 153 -21.26 9.31 24.63
N GLU A 154 -22.31 9.35 25.43
CA GLU A 154 -22.35 9.00 26.86
C GLU A 154 -22.14 7.48 27.16
N GLU A 155 -21.23 6.80 26.47
CA GLU A 155 -21.02 5.36 26.61
C GLU A 155 -19.76 5.02 27.43
N ALA A 156 -19.97 4.24 28.49
CA ALA A 156 -19.08 4.02 29.63
C ALA A 156 -17.74 3.29 29.35
N HIS A 157 -17.38 3.05 28.09
CA HIS A 157 -16.12 2.37 27.72
C HIS A 157 -15.08 3.32 27.12
N TRP A 158 -15.45 4.57 26.88
CA TRP A 158 -14.55 5.59 26.31
C TRP A 158 -14.39 6.72 27.31
N ARG A 159 -13.17 6.92 27.82
CA ARG A 159 -12.91 7.93 28.86
C ARG A 159 -12.97 9.34 28.26
N ASN A 160 -13.60 10.25 29.01
CA ASN A 160 -13.54 11.69 28.75
C ASN A 160 -12.07 12.15 28.84
N VAL A 161 -11.50 12.61 27.73
CA VAL A 161 -10.19 13.28 27.74
C VAL A 161 -10.46 14.77 27.93
N ALA A 162 -9.77 15.35 28.91
CA ALA A 162 -9.88 16.76 29.21
C ALA A 162 -9.39 17.61 28.02
N GLU A 163 -10.13 18.67 27.74
CA GLU A 163 -9.91 19.62 26.65
C GLU A 163 -8.53 20.29 26.77
N ALA A 164 -7.53 19.79 26.05
CA ALA A 164 -6.36 20.59 25.73
C ALA A 164 -6.74 21.48 24.54
N ALA A 165 -6.91 22.78 24.80
CA ALA A 165 -7.16 23.77 23.76
C ALA A 165 -5.94 23.86 22.81
N VAL A 166 -5.91 23.01 21.79
CA VAL A 166 -4.96 23.14 20.68
C VAL A 166 -5.49 24.22 19.75
N SER A 167 -4.74 25.32 19.63
CA SER A 167 -5.02 26.41 18.72
C SER A 167 -5.03 25.90 17.27
N THR A 168 -6.25 25.78 16.72
CA THR A 168 -6.59 25.57 15.29
C THR A 168 -5.72 24.56 14.53
N LEU A 169 -6.11 23.29 14.57
CA LEU A 169 -5.64 22.29 13.60
C LEU A 169 -5.94 22.75 12.16
N PRO A 170 -5.10 22.39 11.18
CA PRO A 170 -5.31 22.77 9.79
C PRO A 170 -6.56 22.11 9.20
N ALA A 171 -7.07 22.67 8.11
CA ALA A 171 -8.15 22.04 7.36
C ALA A 171 -7.62 20.78 6.66
N SER A 172 -8.23 19.62 6.95
CA SER A 172 -7.93 18.37 6.27
C SER A 172 -8.44 18.36 4.82
N GLY A 173 -7.72 17.64 3.98
CA GLY A 173 -8.14 17.24 2.64
C GLY A 173 -9.01 15.99 2.66
N GLU A 174 -9.30 15.45 1.47
CA GLU A 174 -9.97 14.15 1.32
C GLU A 174 -9.07 13.03 1.85
N LEU A 175 -9.66 12.03 2.51
CA LEU A 175 -8.93 10.88 3.02
C LEU A 175 -9.00 9.73 2.00
N VAL A 176 -8.12 9.80 1.01
CA VAL A 176 -8.01 8.82 -0.07
C VAL A 176 -6.90 7.78 0.15
N ALA A 177 -5.93 8.08 1.02
CA ALA A 177 -4.95 7.11 1.49
C ALA A 177 -5.63 6.06 2.39
N SER A 178 -4.97 4.93 2.60
CA SER A 178 -5.46 3.87 3.49
C SER A 178 -4.85 3.99 4.90
N PRO A 179 -5.63 3.81 5.97
CA PRO A 179 -5.18 4.00 7.35
C PRO A 179 -4.22 2.87 7.77
N ALA A 180 -3.12 3.24 8.43
CA ALA A 180 -2.22 2.32 9.13
C ALA A 180 -2.47 2.30 10.63
N VAL A 181 -2.23 1.14 11.25
CA VAL A 181 -2.61 0.92 12.64
C VAL A 181 -1.47 0.25 13.40
N ALA A 182 -0.97 0.92 14.44
CA ALA A 182 0.00 0.39 15.40
C ALA A 182 -0.04 1.20 16.68
N ASP A 183 0.47 0.66 17.78
CA ASP A 183 0.79 1.45 18.98
C ASP A 183 2.02 2.31 18.67
N LEU A 184 1.82 3.59 18.36
CA LEU A 184 2.88 4.47 17.88
C LEU A 184 3.66 5.03 19.06
N ASP A 185 2.98 5.44 20.12
CA ASP A 185 3.60 6.09 21.29
C ASP A 185 3.94 5.14 22.45
N GLY A 186 3.63 3.86 22.32
CA GLY A 186 3.97 2.81 23.29
C GLY A 186 3.07 2.81 24.52
N ASP A 187 1.87 3.39 24.43
CA ASP A 187 0.91 3.46 25.54
C ASP A 187 0.06 2.19 25.69
N GLY A 188 0.19 1.24 24.77
CA GLY A 188 -0.54 -0.02 24.71
C GLY A 188 -1.89 0.06 23.97
N SER A 189 -2.27 1.24 23.49
CA SER A 189 -3.45 1.48 22.65
C SER A 189 -3.03 1.64 21.20
N LEU A 190 -3.86 1.19 20.26
CA LEU A 190 -3.56 1.34 18.84
C LEU A 190 -3.87 2.75 18.34
N ASP A 191 -2.93 3.32 17.58
CA ASP A 191 -3.03 4.60 16.91
C ASP A 191 -3.27 4.41 15.41
N LEU A 192 -3.92 5.42 14.80
CA LEU A 192 -4.30 5.44 13.41
C LEU A 192 -3.48 6.49 12.65
N VAL A 193 -2.81 6.08 11.57
CA VAL A 193 -2.04 6.97 10.71
C VAL A 193 -2.68 7.08 9.33
N ILE A 194 -3.00 8.29 8.86
CA ILE A 194 -3.63 8.49 7.54
C ILE A 194 -3.25 9.84 6.90
N GLY A 195 -2.94 9.78 5.60
CA GLY A 195 -2.62 10.96 4.78
C GLY A 195 -3.86 11.57 4.12
N ASP A 196 -3.81 12.88 3.86
CA ASP A 196 -4.88 13.60 3.20
C ASP A 196 -4.44 14.37 1.94
N THR A 197 -5.42 14.78 1.13
CA THR A 197 -5.15 15.56 -0.10
C THR A 197 -4.81 17.03 0.14
N ALA A 198 -4.76 17.49 1.38
CA ALA A 198 -4.24 18.82 1.74
C ALA A 198 -2.76 18.76 2.15
N GLY A 199 -2.16 17.57 2.11
CA GLY A 199 -0.75 17.34 2.39
C GLY A 199 -0.44 17.18 3.87
N TYR A 200 -1.41 16.75 4.68
CA TYR A 200 -1.21 16.40 6.08
C TYR A 200 -1.23 14.89 6.29
N LEU A 201 -0.25 14.40 7.05
CA LEU A 201 -0.26 13.06 7.61
C LEU A 201 -0.67 13.17 9.08
N TRP A 202 -1.75 12.49 9.44
CA TRP A 202 -2.32 12.50 10.77
C TRP A 202 -1.91 11.23 11.51
N ALA A 203 -1.58 11.33 12.80
CA ALA A 203 -1.53 10.20 13.72
C ALA A 203 -2.51 10.48 14.87
N VAL A 204 -3.41 9.54 15.13
CA VAL A 204 -4.57 9.73 16.00
C VAL A 204 -4.82 8.49 16.82
N ASN A 205 -4.83 8.65 18.13
CA ASN A 205 -5.39 7.67 19.03
C ASN A 205 -6.93 7.81 19.04
N PRO A 206 -7.71 6.73 18.83
CA PRO A 206 -9.17 6.79 18.83
C PRO A 206 -9.79 7.32 20.14
N VAL A 207 -9.04 7.24 21.25
CA VAL A 207 -9.46 7.65 22.59
C VAL A 207 -8.89 9.01 22.96
N SER A 208 -7.56 9.19 22.85
CA SER A 208 -6.85 10.37 23.33
C SER A 208 -6.76 11.51 22.32
N GLY A 209 -6.95 11.21 21.03
CA GLY A 209 -6.99 12.17 19.94
C GLY A 209 -5.70 12.28 19.15
N VAL A 210 -5.48 13.43 18.51
CA VAL A 210 -4.28 13.65 17.69
C VAL A 210 -3.03 13.58 18.58
N LEU A 211 -2.07 12.76 18.18
CA LEU A 211 -0.84 12.56 18.94
C LEU A 211 0.03 13.82 18.97
N ALA A 212 0.84 13.95 20.02
CA ALA A 212 1.76 15.07 20.14
C ALA A 212 2.82 15.03 19.01
N GLY A 213 3.06 16.18 18.36
CA GLY A 213 3.97 16.27 17.21
C GLY A 213 3.28 16.09 15.85
N TRP A 214 1.99 15.76 15.84
CA TRP A 214 1.18 15.54 14.64
C TRP A 214 0.15 16.67 14.44
N PRO A 215 -0.30 16.94 13.19
CA PRO A 215 0.07 16.27 11.94
C PRO A 215 1.43 16.71 11.36
N ILE A 216 2.01 15.85 10.52
CA ILE A 216 3.17 16.16 9.66
C ILE A 216 2.67 16.74 8.34
N THR A 217 3.44 17.64 7.70
CA THR A 217 3.09 18.23 6.42
C THR A 217 4.10 17.90 5.31
N ALA A 218 3.58 17.47 4.16
CA ALA A 218 4.33 17.25 2.93
C ALA A 218 4.08 18.35 1.88
N THR A 219 3.41 19.46 2.23
CA THR A 219 3.11 20.62 1.33
C THR A 219 2.25 20.35 0.08
N GLU A 220 2.15 19.11 -0.38
CA GLU A 220 1.36 18.59 -1.49
C GLU A 220 0.61 17.33 -1.04
N PRO A 221 -0.41 16.85 -1.78
CA PRO A 221 -1.24 15.71 -1.37
C PRO A 221 -0.45 14.46 -0.95
N ILE A 222 -0.96 13.75 0.06
CA ILE A 222 -0.42 12.45 0.49
C ILE A 222 -1.44 11.37 0.11
N ARG A 223 -1.20 10.71 -1.03
CA ARG A 223 -2.00 9.56 -1.50
C ARG A 223 -1.37 8.22 -1.18
N SER A 224 -0.06 8.21 -0.95
CA SER A 224 0.67 7.06 -0.41
C SER A 224 0.08 6.69 0.94
N SER A 225 -0.12 5.40 1.18
CA SER A 225 -0.54 4.89 2.49
C SER A 225 0.70 4.61 3.32
N ALA A 226 0.78 5.17 4.53
CA ALA A 226 1.98 5.07 5.35
C ALA A 226 2.27 3.61 5.77
N ALA A 227 3.55 3.21 5.80
CA ALA A 227 3.98 1.97 6.44
C ALA A 227 4.60 2.27 7.80
N LEU A 228 4.43 1.36 8.75
CA LEU A 228 4.90 1.52 10.13
C LEU A 228 5.87 0.39 10.49
N ALA A 229 7.05 0.72 10.98
CA ALA A 229 7.99 -0.23 11.61
C ALA A 229 9.00 0.53 12.49
N ASP A 230 9.62 -0.16 13.44
CA ASP A 230 10.83 0.33 14.11
C ASP A 230 12.02 0.18 13.15
N LEU A 231 12.38 1.24 12.41
CA LEU A 231 13.43 1.17 11.40
C LEU A 231 14.83 1.22 11.99
N ASP A 232 15.00 1.92 13.12
CA ASP A 232 16.30 2.14 13.76
C ASP A 232 16.56 1.20 14.96
N LEU A 233 15.62 0.30 15.26
CA LEU A 233 15.63 -0.64 16.38
C LEU A 233 15.72 0.06 17.74
N GLY A 234 15.18 1.28 17.82
CA GLY A 234 15.13 2.12 19.01
C GLY A 234 13.99 1.75 19.97
N GLY A 235 13.08 0.88 19.56
CA GLY A 235 11.90 0.43 20.32
C GLY A 235 10.66 1.32 20.13
N GLY A 236 10.74 2.35 19.29
CA GLY A 236 9.61 3.19 18.90
C GLY A 236 9.25 2.94 17.44
N MET A 237 7.96 3.02 17.12
CA MET A 237 7.51 2.86 15.73
C MET A 237 7.82 4.12 14.91
N ASP A 238 8.34 3.92 13.71
CA ASP A 238 8.52 4.96 12.71
C ASP A 238 7.40 4.92 11.66
N VAL A 239 7.17 6.06 11.02
CA VAL A 239 6.14 6.32 10.02
C VAL A 239 6.79 6.72 8.70
N ILE A 240 6.60 5.92 7.66
CA ILE A 240 7.19 6.11 6.34
C ILE A 240 6.10 6.33 5.30
N PHE A 241 6.26 7.33 4.44
CA PHE A 241 5.30 7.60 3.36
C PHE A 241 5.94 8.35 2.18
N GLY A 242 5.31 8.24 1.01
CA GLY A 242 5.62 9.08 -0.15
C GLY A 242 4.70 10.29 -0.24
N GLY A 243 5.24 11.44 -0.64
CA GLY A 243 4.46 12.65 -0.89
C GLY A 243 4.39 13.04 -2.36
N GLU A 244 3.31 13.73 -2.76
CA GLU A 244 3.23 14.33 -4.09
C GLU A 244 4.20 15.52 -4.26
N ASP A 245 4.86 15.94 -3.17
CA ASP A 245 5.97 16.91 -3.14
C ASP A 245 7.30 16.37 -3.67
N SER A 246 7.30 15.13 -4.18
CA SER A 246 8.51 14.43 -4.67
C SER A 246 9.50 14.09 -3.56
N PHE A 247 8.99 13.76 -2.38
CA PHE A 247 9.82 13.29 -1.28
C PHE A 247 9.33 11.94 -0.73
N VAL A 248 10.29 11.14 -0.28
CA VAL A 248 10.04 10.06 0.68
C VAL A 248 10.27 10.65 2.07
N HIS A 249 9.31 10.48 2.96
CA HIS A 249 9.32 10.99 4.32
C HIS A 249 9.44 9.84 5.31
N ALA A 250 10.20 10.03 6.39
CA ALA A 250 10.26 9.10 7.51
C ALA A 250 10.38 9.88 8.83
N HIS A 251 9.52 9.55 9.78
CA HIS A 251 9.39 10.24 11.07
C HIS A 251 9.25 9.22 12.18
N ASN A 252 9.82 9.47 13.35
CA ASN A 252 9.54 8.64 14.51
C ASN A 252 8.13 8.90 15.07
N SER A 253 7.76 8.14 16.09
CA SER A 253 6.46 8.23 16.77
C SER A 253 6.06 9.63 17.25
N THR A 254 7.03 10.47 17.60
CA THR A 254 6.82 11.85 18.08
C THR A 254 6.76 12.88 16.95
N GLY A 255 6.79 12.45 15.68
CA GLY A 255 6.79 13.30 14.50
C GLY A 255 8.16 13.88 14.12
N VAL A 256 9.23 13.52 14.84
CA VAL A 256 10.59 13.99 14.51
C VAL A 256 11.08 13.25 13.28
N THR A 257 11.50 14.01 12.26
CA THR A 257 12.07 13.45 11.03
C THR A 257 13.34 12.67 11.30
N LEU A 258 13.42 11.46 10.73
CA LEU A 258 14.58 10.59 10.85
C LEU A 258 15.78 11.12 10.06
N PHE A 259 16.97 10.69 10.46
CA PHE A 259 18.21 11.06 9.78
C PHE A 259 18.19 10.60 8.31
N GLY A 260 18.51 11.52 7.39
CA GLY A 260 18.51 11.26 5.96
C GLY A 260 17.17 11.56 5.25
N PHE A 261 16.14 11.95 6.01
CA PHE A 261 14.82 12.30 5.50
C PHE A 261 14.48 13.80 5.69
N PRO A 262 13.54 14.34 4.89
CA PRO A 262 12.94 13.71 3.71
C PRO A 262 13.95 13.54 2.56
N LEU A 263 13.84 12.43 1.81
CA LEU A 263 14.68 12.13 0.65
C LEU A 263 14.00 12.62 -0.63
N GLN A 264 14.67 13.51 -1.36
CA GLN A 264 14.13 14.08 -2.60
C GLN A 264 14.25 13.10 -3.79
N THR A 265 13.14 12.88 -4.50
CA THR A 265 13.07 12.18 -5.79
C THR A 265 12.90 13.18 -6.94
N GLN A 266 12.90 12.72 -8.20
CA GLN A 266 12.78 13.62 -9.35
C GLN A 266 11.33 13.89 -9.75
N ASN A 267 10.39 13.15 -9.16
CA ASN A 267 8.96 13.30 -9.38
C ASN A 267 8.17 12.75 -8.18
N LEU A 268 6.88 13.04 -8.15
CA LEU A 268 5.95 12.71 -7.08
C LEU A 268 5.92 11.22 -6.73
N ILE A 269 5.67 10.91 -5.46
CA ILE A 269 5.58 9.55 -4.93
C ILE A 269 4.14 9.28 -4.49
N VAL A 270 3.43 8.46 -5.27
CA VAL A 270 2.07 7.97 -4.95
C VAL A 270 2.07 6.51 -4.51
N SER A 271 3.13 5.75 -4.82
CA SER A 271 3.38 4.41 -4.29
C SER A 271 3.40 4.43 -2.77
N SER A 272 2.90 3.36 -2.15
CA SER A 272 3.11 3.11 -0.72
C SER A 272 4.44 2.39 -0.49
N PRO A 273 5.16 2.70 0.60
CA PRO A 273 6.40 2.00 0.95
C PRO A 273 6.14 0.56 1.39
N VAL A 274 7.12 -0.30 1.12
CA VAL A 274 7.28 -1.63 1.72
C VAL A 274 8.47 -1.58 2.68
N LEU A 275 8.32 -2.21 3.84
CA LEU A 275 9.37 -2.31 4.84
C LEU A 275 9.81 -3.77 4.94
N VAL A 276 11.03 -4.06 4.53
CA VAL A 276 11.53 -5.44 4.42
C VAL A 276 13.04 -5.48 4.62
N ASN A 277 13.54 -6.56 5.21
CA ASN A 277 14.98 -6.81 5.23
C ASN A 277 15.44 -7.28 3.85
N LEU A 278 16.03 -6.39 3.07
CA LEU A 278 16.47 -6.65 1.70
C LEU A 278 17.94 -7.08 1.68
N ASN A 279 18.76 -6.59 2.59
CA ASN A 279 20.21 -6.81 2.58
C ASN A 279 20.70 -7.89 3.56
N GLY A 280 19.80 -8.47 4.36
CA GLY A 280 20.07 -9.51 5.36
C GLY A 280 20.62 -9.00 6.70
N ASP A 281 20.60 -7.69 6.96
CA ASP A 281 21.00 -7.10 8.24
C ASP A 281 19.83 -7.05 9.25
N ALA A 282 19.97 -6.36 10.38
CA ALA A 282 18.93 -6.35 11.41
C ALA A 282 17.86 -5.27 11.17
N PHE A 283 18.14 -4.29 10.32
CA PHE A 283 17.31 -3.12 10.08
C PHE A 283 16.46 -3.34 8.82
N PRO A 284 15.16 -3.03 8.86
CA PRO A 284 14.34 -3.07 7.66
C PRO A 284 14.72 -1.95 6.68
N GLU A 285 14.73 -2.28 5.39
CA GLU A 285 14.86 -1.35 4.28
C GLU A 285 13.49 -0.82 3.82
N ILE A 286 13.50 0.37 3.24
CA ILE A 286 12.35 0.99 2.60
C ILE A 286 12.45 0.76 1.09
N VAL A 287 11.39 0.18 0.53
CA VAL A 287 11.24 -0.01 -0.92
C VAL A 287 10.02 0.78 -1.42
N ILE A 288 10.20 1.69 -2.37
CA ILE A 288 9.12 2.59 -2.83
C ILE A 288 9.29 3.05 -4.28
N GLY A 289 8.21 3.06 -5.06
CA GLY A 289 8.21 3.45 -6.48
C GLY A 289 7.93 4.94 -6.70
N GLY A 290 8.64 5.57 -7.64
CA GLY A 290 8.43 6.98 -8.02
C GLY A 290 7.87 7.18 -9.43
N ARG A 291 7.20 8.33 -9.65
CA ARG A 291 6.74 8.71 -11.00
C ARG A 291 7.85 9.16 -11.95
N ASP A 292 9.09 9.20 -11.47
CA ASP A 292 10.30 9.35 -12.27
C ASP A 292 10.82 8.01 -12.82
N ALA A 293 10.03 6.94 -12.68
CA ALA A 293 10.30 5.61 -13.21
C ALA A 293 11.53 4.94 -12.57
N TYR A 294 11.82 5.31 -11.32
CA TYR A 294 12.74 4.59 -10.43
C TYR A 294 11.97 3.88 -9.32
N LEU A 295 12.45 2.69 -8.97
CA LEU A 295 12.10 2.00 -7.74
C LEU A 295 13.29 2.13 -6.79
N TYR A 296 13.03 2.68 -5.62
CA TYR A 296 14.04 3.01 -4.63
C TYR A 296 14.15 1.91 -3.58
N GLY A 297 15.38 1.52 -3.24
CA GLY A 297 15.72 0.69 -2.09
C GLY A 297 16.65 1.48 -1.17
N LEU A 298 16.18 1.76 0.04
CA LEU A 298 16.81 2.68 0.99
C LEU A 298 17.03 1.98 2.33
N ALA A 299 18.19 2.18 2.93
CA ALA A 299 18.38 1.89 4.34
C ALA A 299 17.58 2.88 5.21
N TRP A 300 17.34 2.54 6.48
CA TRP A 300 16.68 3.41 7.47
C TRP A 300 17.34 4.78 7.66
N THR A 301 18.60 4.95 7.22
CA THR A 301 19.35 6.22 7.23
C THR A 301 19.14 7.08 5.98
N GLY A 302 18.24 6.70 5.07
CA GLY A 302 17.98 7.37 3.79
C GLY A 302 19.06 7.12 2.71
N ARG A 303 20.06 6.27 2.99
CA ARG A 303 21.09 5.90 2.01
C ARG A 303 20.55 4.86 1.02
N PHE A 304 20.86 5.03 -0.27
CA PHE A 304 20.61 3.99 -1.26
C PHE A 304 21.41 2.73 -0.95
N LEU A 305 20.75 1.59 -1.12
CA LEU A 305 21.38 0.28 -1.07
C LEU A 305 22.29 0.06 -2.29
N SER A 306 23.21 -0.89 -2.20
CA SER A 306 24.03 -1.28 -3.35
C SER A 306 23.13 -1.87 -4.44
N GLY A 307 23.29 -1.41 -5.68
CA GLY A 307 22.44 -1.81 -6.82
C GLY A 307 21.14 -1.00 -6.97
N TRP A 308 20.80 -0.14 -6.01
CA TRP A 308 19.59 0.69 -6.02
C TRP A 308 19.92 2.18 -6.24
N PRO A 309 18.99 2.98 -6.80
CA PRO A 309 17.66 2.60 -7.30
C PRO A 309 17.72 1.83 -8.64
N VAL A 310 16.66 1.07 -8.91
CA VAL A 310 16.48 0.30 -10.15
C VAL A 310 15.39 0.91 -11.04
N LYS A 311 15.31 0.44 -12.29
CA LYS A 311 14.31 0.87 -13.27
C LYS A 311 13.99 -0.24 -14.26
N THR A 312 12.84 -0.12 -14.92
CA THR A 312 12.41 -0.99 -16.03
C THR A 312 13.14 -0.65 -17.33
N SER A 313 13.15 -1.57 -18.31
CA SER A 313 13.79 -1.34 -19.61
C SER A 313 13.10 -0.22 -20.40
N ARG A 314 11.76 -0.12 -20.30
CA ARG A 314 10.97 0.99 -20.88
C ARG A 314 10.94 2.18 -19.94
N HIS A 315 12.07 2.89 -19.87
CA HIS A 315 12.21 4.13 -19.13
C HIS A 315 12.02 5.34 -20.05
N VAL A 316 10.76 5.76 -20.21
CA VAL A 316 10.34 6.91 -21.04
C VAL A 316 9.47 7.87 -20.22
N PRO A 317 9.26 9.13 -20.66
CA PRO A 317 8.33 10.04 -19.96
C PRO A 317 6.96 9.39 -19.72
N GLY A 318 6.50 9.41 -18.47
CA GLY A 318 5.24 8.80 -18.06
C GLY A 318 5.29 7.28 -17.81
N SER A 319 6.47 6.66 -17.77
CA SER A 319 6.68 5.25 -17.34
C SER A 319 6.85 5.08 -15.82
N GLY A 320 6.37 6.04 -15.05
CA GLY A 320 6.44 6.01 -13.59
C GLY A 320 5.66 4.87 -12.95
N PHE A 321 5.76 4.78 -11.63
CA PHE A 321 5.05 3.80 -10.81
C PHE A 321 3.91 4.48 -10.04
N ASP A 322 2.68 3.96 -10.22
CA ASP A 322 1.50 4.38 -9.44
C ASP A 322 1.12 3.33 -8.38
N GLY A 323 1.30 2.04 -8.70
CA GLY A 323 1.11 0.94 -7.76
C GLY A 323 2.20 0.88 -6.70
N SER A 324 1.98 0.08 -5.66
CA SER A 324 2.95 -0.18 -4.58
C SER A 324 3.65 -1.52 -4.79
N PRO A 325 4.95 -1.66 -4.47
CA PRO A 325 5.66 -2.92 -4.69
C PRO A 325 5.13 -4.06 -3.83
N ALA A 326 5.36 -5.29 -4.29
CA ALA A 326 5.21 -6.50 -3.51
C ALA A 326 6.57 -7.19 -3.37
N VAL A 327 6.78 -7.93 -2.27
CA VAL A 327 8.05 -8.55 -1.92
C VAL A 327 7.86 -10.01 -1.47
N ALA A 328 8.55 -10.91 -2.15
CA ALA A 328 8.49 -12.36 -1.93
C ALA A 328 9.73 -13.07 -2.50
N ASP A 329 10.06 -14.25 -1.99
CA ASP A 329 11.05 -15.18 -2.58
C ASP A 329 10.46 -15.84 -3.85
N LEU A 330 10.40 -15.05 -4.92
CA LEU A 330 9.84 -15.44 -6.21
C LEU A 330 10.72 -16.49 -6.90
N SER A 331 12.04 -16.37 -6.74
CA SER A 331 13.01 -17.28 -7.34
C SER A 331 13.17 -18.62 -6.59
N GLY A 332 12.75 -18.70 -5.33
CA GLY A 332 12.89 -19.90 -4.50
C GLY A 332 14.31 -20.12 -3.96
N ASP A 333 15.14 -19.07 -3.92
CA ASP A 333 16.53 -19.13 -3.46
C ASP A 333 16.69 -18.74 -1.98
N GLY A 334 15.59 -18.36 -1.32
CA GLY A 334 15.54 -17.96 0.08
C GLY A 334 15.86 -16.48 0.32
N ALA A 335 16.24 -15.71 -0.70
CA ALA A 335 16.28 -14.26 -0.66
C ALA A 335 14.99 -13.68 -1.24
N VAL A 336 14.57 -12.51 -0.75
CA VAL A 336 13.37 -11.86 -1.27
C VAL A 336 13.67 -11.10 -2.57
N ASP A 337 12.69 -11.12 -3.47
CA ASP A 337 12.61 -10.37 -4.71
C ASP A 337 11.53 -9.29 -4.61
N VAL A 338 11.68 -8.21 -5.37
CA VAL A 338 10.76 -7.08 -5.41
C VAL A 338 10.10 -6.99 -6.78
N VAL A 339 8.77 -6.92 -6.85
CA VAL A 339 8.02 -6.83 -8.11
C VAL A 339 7.15 -5.56 -8.17
N LEU A 340 7.13 -4.91 -9.34
CA LEU A 340 6.29 -3.74 -9.58
C LEU A 340 5.98 -3.53 -11.08
N GLY A 341 4.76 -3.07 -11.38
CA GLY A 341 4.30 -2.69 -12.71
C GLY A 341 4.33 -1.18 -12.96
N ASN A 342 4.69 -0.76 -14.17
CA ASN A 342 4.77 0.65 -14.56
C ASN A 342 3.60 1.11 -15.45
N LEU A 343 3.47 2.43 -15.61
CA LEU A 343 2.43 3.06 -16.42
C LEU A 343 2.61 2.94 -17.95
N LYS A 344 3.61 2.18 -18.39
CA LYS A 344 3.92 1.93 -19.80
C LYS A 344 4.08 0.44 -20.09
N GLY A 345 3.37 -0.42 -19.36
CA GLY A 345 3.18 -1.82 -19.75
C GLY A 345 4.33 -2.74 -19.46
N ILE A 346 5.20 -2.36 -18.53
CA ILE A 346 6.24 -3.26 -18.02
C ILE A 346 5.87 -3.71 -16.62
N VAL A 347 5.97 -5.02 -16.36
CA VAL A 347 6.04 -5.59 -15.02
C VAL A 347 7.43 -6.22 -14.89
N ALA A 348 8.14 -5.91 -13.82
CA ALA A 348 9.49 -6.41 -13.60
C ALA A 348 9.68 -6.85 -12.15
N ALA A 349 10.49 -7.90 -11.98
CA ALA A 349 10.99 -8.36 -10.69
C ALA A 349 12.50 -8.15 -10.60
N TRP A 350 12.97 -7.66 -9.45
CA TRP A 350 14.38 -7.45 -9.14
C TRP A 350 14.75 -8.26 -7.89
N ARG A 351 15.96 -8.82 -7.90
CA ARG A 351 16.55 -9.42 -6.70
C ARG A 351 16.88 -8.35 -5.66
N ALA A 352 17.10 -8.78 -4.43
CA ALA A 352 17.59 -7.95 -3.33
C ALA A 352 18.79 -7.06 -3.68
N ASP A 353 19.71 -7.55 -4.52
CA ASP A 353 20.91 -6.81 -4.96
C ASP A 353 20.66 -5.79 -6.09
N GLY A 354 19.40 -5.60 -6.49
CA GLY A 354 18.98 -4.70 -7.57
C GLY A 354 19.17 -5.27 -8.98
N SER A 355 19.67 -6.51 -9.12
CA SER A 355 19.74 -7.18 -10.42
C SER A 355 18.36 -7.60 -10.90
N LEU A 356 18.12 -7.54 -12.21
CA LEU A 356 16.85 -7.95 -12.79
C LEU A 356 16.69 -9.48 -12.68
N LEU A 357 15.57 -9.94 -12.10
CA LEU A 357 15.17 -11.34 -12.13
C LEU A 357 14.51 -11.65 -13.49
N TRP A 358 13.45 -10.93 -13.82
CA TRP A 358 12.80 -10.96 -15.14
C TRP A 358 12.05 -9.65 -15.39
N GLU A 359 11.65 -9.44 -16.64
CA GLU A 359 10.79 -8.34 -17.06
C GLU A 359 9.83 -8.82 -18.14
N ALA A 360 8.55 -8.49 -18.03
CA ALA A 360 7.49 -8.79 -19.00
C ALA A 360 6.96 -7.51 -19.65
N ASP A 361 6.82 -7.51 -20.98
CA ASP A 361 6.33 -6.38 -21.77
C ASP A 361 4.95 -6.67 -22.37
N PHE A 362 3.97 -5.86 -21.96
CA PHE A 362 2.56 -5.92 -22.35
C PHE A 362 2.19 -4.90 -23.43
N GLY A 363 3.15 -4.11 -23.90
CA GLY A 363 2.95 -2.99 -24.80
C GLY A 363 2.64 -1.68 -24.09
N ALA A 364 3.07 -0.56 -24.67
CA ALA A 364 3.08 0.75 -24.02
C ALA A 364 1.68 1.34 -23.69
N ASP A 365 0.63 0.72 -24.22
CA ASP A 365 -0.77 1.12 -24.04
C ASP A 365 -1.44 0.43 -22.84
N VAL A 366 -0.82 -0.62 -22.28
CA VAL A 366 -1.30 -1.27 -21.04
C VAL A 366 -0.63 -0.57 -19.86
N ALA A 367 -1.36 0.23 -19.11
CA ALA A 367 -0.82 0.87 -17.90
C ALA A 367 -1.14 0.04 -16.66
N PHE A 368 -0.16 -0.14 -15.77
CA PHE A 368 -0.35 -0.79 -14.47
C PHE A 368 -0.40 0.27 -13.37
N ARG A 369 -1.59 0.47 -12.80
CA ARG A 369 -1.80 1.28 -11.59
C ARG A 369 -2.04 0.45 -10.35
N ALA A 370 -2.61 -0.74 -10.51
CA ALA A 370 -2.79 -1.69 -9.43
C ALA A 370 -1.45 -2.11 -8.83
N SER A 371 -1.41 -2.29 -7.52
CA SER A 371 -0.31 -2.98 -6.84
C SER A 371 -0.35 -4.47 -7.18
N PRO A 372 0.78 -5.14 -7.50
CA PRO A 372 0.82 -6.59 -7.61
C PRO A 372 0.48 -7.25 -6.27
N VAL A 373 -0.04 -8.48 -6.35
CA VAL A 373 -0.12 -9.42 -5.23
C VAL A 373 0.58 -10.72 -5.59
N VAL A 374 1.21 -11.37 -4.61
CA VAL A 374 1.99 -12.59 -4.80
C VAL A 374 1.40 -13.75 -3.99
N GLY A 375 1.25 -14.91 -4.61
CA GLY A 375 0.81 -16.17 -3.98
C GLY A 375 0.81 -17.31 -4.98
N ASP A 376 0.81 -18.55 -4.50
CA ASP A 376 0.57 -19.74 -5.34
C ASP A 376 -0.91 -19.74 -5.72
N ILE A 377 -1.22 -19.47 -6.99
CA ILE A 377 -2.61 -19.45 -7.46
C ILE A 377 -2.94 -20.66 -8.31
N ASP A 378 -1.96 -21.38 -8.83
CA ASP A 378 -2.20 -22.50 -9.75
C ASP A 378 -1.97 -23.90 -9.13
N GLY A 379 -1.53 -23.94 -7.88
CA GLY A 379 -1.37 -25.15 -7.08
C GLY A 379 -0.10 -25.91 -7.37
N ASP A 380 0.89 -25.31 -8.03
CA ASP A 380 2.17 -25.96 -8.34
C ASP A 380 3.23 -25.84 -7.23
N GLY A 381 2.94 -25.08 -6.16
CA GLY A 381 3.83 -24.82 -5.04
C GLY A 381 4.87 -23.71 -5.29
N LYS A 382 4.78 -23.00 -6.40
CA LYS A 382 5.53 -21.78 -6.72
C LYS A 382 4.62 -20.57 -6.57
N LEU A 383 5.24 -19.39 -6.59
CA LEU A 383 4.52 -18.14 -6.41
C LEU A 383 4.24 -17.52 -7.78
N GLU A 384 3.03 -17.01 -7.97
CA GLU A 384 2.66 -16.15 -9.09
C GLU A 384 2.54 -14.70 -8.65
N VAL A 385 2.74 -13.79 -9.59
CA VAL A 385 2.48 -12.36 -9.46
C VAL A 385 1.18 -12.04 -10.19
N VAL A 386 0.14 -11.65 -9.45
CA VAL A 386 -1.15 -11.22 -9.99
C VAL A 386 -1.21 -9.69 -10.03
N ILE A 387 -1.58 -9.10 -11.16
CA ILE A 387 -1.65 -7.65 -11.34
C ILE A 387 -2.73 -7.22 -12.33
N GLY A 388 -3.44 -6.13 -12.02
CA GLY A 388 -4.49 -5.57 -12.84
C GLY A 388 -4.01 -4.49 -13.81
N GLY A 389 -4.45 -4.56 -15.07
CA GLY A 389 -4.21 -3.55 -16.10
C GLY A 389 -5.36 -2.57 -16.28
N LEU A 390 -5.04 -1.33 -16.68
CA LEU A 390 -6.05 -0.34 -17.07
C LEU A 390 -6.77 -0.67 -18.39
N ASP A 391 -6.31 -1.68 -19.12
CA ASP A 391 -7.00 -2.26 -20.27
C ASP A 391 -8.17 -3.19 -19.88
N GLY A 392 -8.40 -3.33 -18.56
CA GLY A 392 -9.47 -4.12 -17.98
C GLY A 392 -9.18 -5.62 -17.94
N ARG A 393 -7.91 -6.00 -17.93
CA ARG A 393 -7.49 -7.39 -17.79
C ARG A 393 -6.75 -7.61 -16.48
N LEU A 394 -7.00 -8.76 -15.86
CA LEU A 394 -6.17 -9.30 -14.81
C LEU A 394 -5.08 -10.16 -15.45
N TYR A 395 -3.85 -10.04 -14.97
CA TYR A 395 -2.71 -10.81 -15.40
C TYR A 395 -2.18 -11.63 -14.23
N ALA A 396 -1.66 -12.82 -14.50
CA ALA A 396 -0.87 -13.60 -13.55
C ALA A 396 0.39 -14.09 -14.25
N LEU A 397 1.52 -13.95 -13.56
CA LEU A 397 2.85 -14.28 -14.07
C LEU A 397 3.54 -15.24 -13.11
N GLU A 398 4.17 -16.29 -13.62
CA GLU A 398 5.08 -17.14 -12.84
C GLU A 398 6.16 -16.28 -12.16
N GLY A 399 6.33 -16.41 -10.85
CA GLY A 399 7.26 -15.61 -10.06
C GLY A 399 8.72 -15.84 -10.42
N GLU A 400 9.09 -17.04 -10.84
CA GLU A 400 10.49 -17.35 -11.19
C GLU A 400 10.89 -16.82 -12.58
N SER A 401 9.94 -16.79 -13.52
CA SER A 401 10.23 -16.62 -14.95
C SER A 401 9.57 -15.39 -15.60
N GLY A 402 8.51 -14.85 -15.01
CA GLY A 402 7.66 -13.82 -15.61
C GLY A 402 6.82 -14.34 -16.79
N ALA A 403 6.70 -15.65 -16.98
CA ALA A 403 5.83 -16.25 -17.99
C ALA A 403 4.35 -16.11 -17.59
N MET A 404 3.45 -16.02 -18.56
CA MET A 404 2.01 -15.93 -18.30
C MET A 404 1.48 -17.25 -17.73
N THR A 405 0.86 -17.20 -16.55
CA THR A 405 0.18 -18.34 -15.94
C THR A 405 -1.02 -18.76 -16.80
N ALA A 406 -1.30 -20.06 -16.88
CA ALA A 406 -2.42 -20.58 -17.64
C ALA A 406 -3.75 -19.93 -17.19
N GLY A 407 -4.67 -19.68 -18.11
CA GLY A 407 -5.95 -18.99 -17.79
C GLY A 407 -5.86 -17.46 -17.80
N PHE A 408 -4.67 -16.88 -17.93
CA PHE A 408 -4.44 -15.43 -18.02
C PHE A 408 -3.93 -15.00 -19.42
N PRO A 409 -4.11 -13.72 -19.81
CA PRO A 409 -4.82 -12.67 -19.08
C PRO A 409 -6.33 -12.85 -19.11
N ARG A 410 -6.99 -12.56 -17.99
CA ARG A 410 -8.43 -12.69 -17.83
C ARG A 410 -9.13 -11.34 -18.03
N PRO A 411 -10.08 -11.22 -18.98
CA PRO A 411 -10.87 -10.00 -19.12
C PRO A 411 -11.78 -9.82 -17.92
N MET A 412 -11.81 -8.59 -17.40
CA MET A 412 -12.71 -8.12 -16.36
C MET A 412 -13.64 -7.05 -16.92
N ASP A 413 -14.54 -6.57 -16.10
CA ASP A 413 -15.61 -5.61 -16.42
C ASP A 413 -15.21 -4.14 -16.23
N GLY A 414 -13.91 -3.83 -16.33
CA GLY A 414 -13.40 -2.47 -16.37
C GLY A 414 -11.92 -2.38 -15.99
N PRO A 415 -11.31 -1.18 -16.13
CA PRO A 415 -9.94 -0.92 -15.69
C PRO A 415 -9.74 -1.30 -14.23
N ILE A 416 -8.62 -1.96 -13.93
CA ILE A 416 -8.28 -2.38 -12.56
C ILE A 416 -7.26 -1.39 -11.99
N GLU A 417 -7.70 -0.56 -11.04
CA GLU A 417 -6.83 0.46 -10.41
C GLU A 417 -6.33 0.03 -9.02
N ALA A 418 -7.10 -0.78 -8.29
CA ALA A 418 -6.72 -1.30 -6.98
C ALA A 418 -5.96 -2.63 -7.10
N GLY A 419 -5.12 -2.93 -6.10
CA GLY A 419 -4.48 -4.24 -6.01
C GLY A 419 -5.49 -5.34 -5.73
N ALA A 420 -5.26 -6.53 -6.29
CA ALA A 420 -6.04 -7.72 -5.95
C ALA A 420 -5.70 -8.19 -4.51
N THR A 421 -6.58 -9.02 -3.95
CA THR A 421 -6.39 -9.69 -2.65
C THR A 421 -6.37 -11.19 -2.87
N LEU A 422 -5.43 -11.89 -2.22
CA LEU A 422 -5.41 -13.35 -2.15
C LEU A 422 -5.82 -13.80 -0.75
N ALA A 423 -6.89 -14.57 -0.65
CA ALA A 423 -7.37 -15.13 0.62
C ALA A 423 -8.28 -16.32 0.37
N ASP A 424 -8.21 -17.35 1.21
CA ASP A 424 -9.25 -18.38 1.32
C ASP A 424 -10.53 -17.73 1.88
N VAL A 425 -11.52 -17.48 1.03
CA VAL A 425 -12.81 -16.82 1.35
C VAL A 425 -13.87 -17.85 1.66
N ASP A 426 -13.97 -18.93 0.88
CA ASP A 426 -15.03 -19.94 1.07
C ASP A 426 -14.67 -21.08 2.05
N GLY A 427 -13.43 -21.10 2.54
CA GLY A 427 -12.96 -21.98 3.60
C GLY A 427 -12.57 -23.37 3.11
N ASP A 428 -12.30 -23.54 1.82
CA ASP A 428 -11.90 -24.82 1.25
C ASP A 428 -10.40 -25.15 1.43
N GLY A 429 -9.62 -24.13 1.83
CA GLY A 429 -8.19 -24.23 2.12
C GLY A 429 -7.28 -23.76 0.98
N ASP A 430 -7.84 -23.42 -0.18
CA ASP A 430 -7.13 -22.85 -1.30
C ASP A 430 -7.32 -21.31 -1.35
N LEU A 431 -6.51 -20.61 -2.15
CA LEU A 431 -6.53 -19.14 -2.24
C LEU A 431 -7.58 -18.65 -3.23
N ASP A 432 -8.34 -17.61 -2.89
CA ASP A 432 -9.17 -16.91 -3.85
C ASP A 432 -8.56 -15.59 -4.33
N ILE A 433 -8.80 -15.23 -5.59
CA ILE A 433 -8.40 -13.95 -6.18
C ILE A 433 -9.57 -12.97 -6.15
N ILE A 434 -9.48 -11.95 -5.30
CA ILE A 434 -10.49 -10.90 -5.16
C ILE A 434 -10.08 -9.64 -5.92
N VAL A 435 -10.95 -9.17 -6.82
CA VAL A 435 -10.68 -8.01 -7.68
C VAL A 435 -11.88 -7.06 -7.74
N GLY A 436 -11.65 -5.82 -7.33
CA GLY A 436 -12.61 -4.72 -7.51
C GLY A 436 -12.39 -3.99 -8.83
N THR A 437 -13.49 -3.70 -9.53
CA THR A 437 -13.50 -2.92 -10.78
C THR A 437 -14.68 -1.91 -10.76
N PRO A 438 -14.74 -0.99 -11.75
CA PRO A 438 -15.93 -0.17 -11.98
C PRO A 438 -17.21 -0.97 -12.29
N GLY A 439 -17.09 -2.20 -12.81
CA GLY A 439 -18.22 -3.07 -13.15
C GLY A 439 -18.69 -3.98 -12.01
N GLY A 440 -17.79 -4.35 -11.10
CA GLY A 440 -18.12 -5.28 -10.02
C GLY A 440 -16.93 -5.69 -9.16
N LEU A 441 -17.24 -6.43 -8.10
CA LEU A 441 -16.31 -7.12 -7.23
C LEU A 441 -16.37 -8.61 -7.55
N HIS A 442 -15.26 -9.15 -8.03
CA HIS A 442 -15.12 -10.55 -8.46
C HIS A 442 -14.31 -11.31 -7.43
N ILE A 443 -14.69 -12.57 -7.20
CA ILE A 443 -13.85 -13.54 -6.49
C ILE A 443 -13.71 -14.76 -7.39
N LEU A 444 -12.46 -15.13 -7.66
CA LEU A 444 -12.10 -16.29 -8.47
C LEU A 444 -11.45 -17.34 -7.59
N ASP A 445 -12.01 -18.53 -7.63
CA ASP A 445 -11.48 -19.73 -7.00
C ASP A 445 -10.12 -20.06 -7.64
N ALA A 446 -9.07 -20.19 -6.83
CA ALA A 446 -7.73 -20.57 -7.27
C ALA A 446 -7.25 -21.79 -6.47
N PRO A 447 -6.77 -22.86 -7.12
CA PRO A 447 -6.43 -24.12 -6.45
C PRO A 447 -5.11 -24.11 -5.65
N GLY A 448 -4.53 -22.94 -5.43
CA GLY A 448 -3.20 -22.78 -4.83
C GLY A 448 -3.24 -22.50 -3.34
N LEU A 449 -2.15 -22.80 -2.63
CA LEU A 449 -2.09 -22.68 -1.18
C LEU A 449 -1.44 -21.35 -0.74
N ASP A 450 -1.82 -20.86 0.44
CA ASP A 450 -1.09 -19.76 1.06
C ASP A 450 0.33 -20.21 1.48
N LEU A 451 1.35 -19.49 0.99
CA LEU A 451 2.77 -19.75 1.26
C LEU A 451 3.41 -18.58 2.05
N PRO A 452 2.96 -18.28 3.27
CA PRO A 452 3.33 -17.06 3.99
C PRO A 452 4.84 -16.98 4.29
N GLY A 453 5.51 -18.11 4.45
CA GLY A 453 6.96 -18.17 4.66
C GLY A 453 7.81 -17.74 3.46
N ARG A 454 7.21 -17.59 2.28
CA ARG A 454 7.89 -17.15 1.05
C ARG A 454 7.50 -15.74 0.64
N ALA A 455 6.51 -15.12 1.28
CA ALA A 455 6.05 -13.79 0.92
C ALA A 455 5.86 -12.94 2.19
N PRO A 456 6.92 -12.25 2.67
CA PRO A 456 6.83 -11.42 3.87
C PRO A 456 6.02 -10.14 3.65
N TRP A 457 5.86 -9.69 2.40
CA TRP A 457 5.00 -8.55 2.04
C TRP A 457 4.36 -8.79 0.66
N PRO A 458 3.41 -9.74 0.55
CA PRO A 458 2.90 -10.20 -0.74
C PRO A 458 2.08 -9.17 -1.49
N ARG A 459 1.63 -8.09 -0.82
CA ARG A 459 0.58 -7.19 -1.32
C ARG A 459 0.69 -5.78 -0.80
N PHE A 460 -0.12 -4.89 -1.37
CA PHE A 460 -0.46 -3.61 -0.77
C PHE A 460 -0.85 -3.79 0.71
N ARG A 461 -0.20 -3.02 1.61
CA ARG A 461 -0.48 -2.96 3.06
C ARG A 461 -0.13 -4.23 3.86
N ALA A 462 0.83 -5.02 3.38
CA ALA A 462 1.43 -6.19 4.02
C ALA A 462 0.53 -7.42 4.15
N ASP A 463 -0.71 -7.27 4.63
CA ASP A 463 -1.56 -8.40 5.01
C ASP A 463 -3.00 -8.26 4.48
N ASN A 464 -3.81 -9.31 4.66
CA ASN A 464 -5.22 -9.32 4.27
C ASN A 464 -6.10 -8.39 5.12
N ARG A 465 -5.59 -7.86 6.23
CA ARG A 465 -6.25 -6.86 7.06
C ARG A 465 -5.88 -5.42 6.66
N ASN A 466 -5.00 -5.25 5.68
CA ASN A 466 -4.41 -3.99 5.21
C ASN A 466 -3.86 -3.09 6.34
N THR A 467 -3.25 -3.67 7.37
CA THR A 467 -2.78 -2.92 8.56
C THR A 467 -1.57 -2.02 8.29
N GLY A 468 -0.77 -2.33 7.26
CA GLY A 468 0.41 -1.56 6.86
C GLY A 468 1.61 -1.70 7.80
N VAL A 469 1.63 -2.76 8.59
CA VAL A 469 2.72 -3.13 9.50
C VAL A 469 3.31 -4.47 9.00
N PRO A 470 4.64 -4.67 9.01
CA PRO A 470 5.21 -5.98 8.75
C PRO A 470 4.66 -7.03 9.73
N ALA A 471 4.61 -8.29 9.30
CA ALA A 471 4.38 -9.38 10.24
C ALA A 471 5.50 -9.40 11.32
N PRO A 472 5.16 -9.68 12.59
CA PRO A 472 6.10 -9.64 13.72
C PRO A 472 7.21 -10.69 13.67
#